data_AF-A0A815I3F2-F1
#
_entry.id   AF-A0A815I3F2-F1
#
_cell.length_a   1.000
_cell.length_b   1.000
_cell.length_c   1.000
_cell.angle_alpha   90.00
_cell.angle_beta   90.00
_cell.angle_gamma   90.00
#
_symmetry.space_group_name_H-M   'P 1'
#
loop_
_entity.id
_entity.type
_entity.pdbx_description
1 polymer ?
#
loop_
_entity_poly.entity_id
_entity_poly.type
_entity_poly.pdbx_seq_one_letter_code
_entity_poly.pdbx_strand_id
1 'polypeptide(L)'
;MTIDPSKISTSITPFAMVDKHSALPREQEILFTMHSVFRIVEITQTPSNSRLWEEQLTITDESDPQLSTLTNHIKEEISGRGWYRMGQFMLKVGHFDQAEELYNELLKGASDD
;
A
#
# COMPACT_ATOMS: atom_id res chain seq x y z
N MET A 1 14.60 -10.50 -13.20
CA MET A 1 13.53 -9.50 -13.02
C MET A 1 13.34 -8.79 -14.34
N THR A 2 12.19 -8.96 -14.97
CA THR A 2 11.87 -8.26 -16.22
C THR A 2 10.84 -7.20 -15.87
N ILE A 3 11.21 -5.93 -15.99
CA ILE A 3 10.29 -4.82 -15.79
C ILE A 3 9.84 -4.36 -17.17
N ASP A 4 8.55 -4.17 -17.35
CA ASP A 4 7.97 -3.62 -18.58
C ASP A 4 7.49 -2.18 -18.31
N PRO A 5 8.29 -1.16 -18.64
CA PRO A 5 7.93 0.24 -18.36
C PRO A 5 6.64 0.68 -19.06
N SER A 6 6.24 0.04 -20.15
CA SER A 6 5.00 0.37 -20.86
C SER A 6 3.76 0.08 -20.00
N LYS A 7 3.82 -0.95 -19.16
CA LYS A 7 2.75 -1.30 -18.21
C LYS A 7 2.73 -0.40 -16.97
N ILE A 8 3.84 0.26 -16.67
CA ILE A 8 3.94 1.24 -15.57
C ILE A 8 3.43 2.60 -16.03
N SER A 9 3.62 2.94 -17.32
CA SER A 9 3.26 4.25 -17.89
C SER A 9 1.77 4.59 -17.82
N THR A 10 0.91 3.60 -17.61
CA THR A 10 -0.53 3.79 -17.41
C THR A 10 -0.91 4.08 -15.96
N SER A 11 0.02 3.88 -15.01
CA SER A 11 -0.21 4.17 -13.60
C SER A 11 0.17 5.60 -13.27
N ILE A 12 -0.59 6.21 -12.35
CA ILE A 12 -0.28 7.55 -11.82
C ILE A 12 0.82 7.53 -10.75
N THR A 13 1.24 6.34 -10.29
CA THR A 13 2.25 6.19 -9.24
C THR A 13 3.63 6.64 -9.75
N PRO A 14 4.26 7.67 -9.15
CA PRO A 14 5.54 8.17 -9.63
C PRO A 14 6.66 7.16 -9.45
N PHE A 15 7.54 7.08 -10.45
CA PHE A 15 8.75 6.27 -10.44
C PHE A 15 9.90 7.00 -11.15
N ALA A 16 11.13 6.56 -10.88
CA ALA A 16 12.33 7.07 -11.54
C ALA A 16 13.26 5.93 -11.93
N MET A 17 13.85 6.01 -13.12
CA MET A 17 14.99 5.17 -13.47
C MET A 17 16.26 5.80 -12.89
N VAL A 18 16.97 5.05 -12.07
CA VAL A 18 18.14 5.54 -11.33
C VAL A 18 19.42 4.79 -11.68
N ASP A 19 19.44 4.05 -12.81
CA ASP A 19 20.60 3.29 -13.30
C ASP A 19 21.92 4.08 -13.27
N LYS A 20 21.87 5.37 -13.63
CA LYS A 20 23.04 6.27 -13.68
C LYS A 20 23.55 6.73 -12.31
N HIS A 21 22.77 6.46 -11.27
CA HIS A 21 23.02 6.83 -9.88
C HIS A 21 23.14 5.60 -8.97
N SER A 22 22.95 4.39 -9.52
CA SER A 22 23.14 3.15 -8.78
C SER A 22 24.60 3.00 -8.31
N ALA A 23 24.77 2.41 -7.13
CA ALA A 23 26.07 2.01 -6.61
C ALA A 23 26.71 0.86 -7.43
N LEU A 24 25.91 0.11 -8.19
CA LEU A 24 26.33 -1.02 -9.01
C LEU A 24 26.21 -0.66 -10.50
N PRO A 25 27.32 -0.41 -11.22
CA PRO A 25 27.29 0.14 -12.59
C PRO A 25 26.65 -0.74 -13.68
N ARG A 26 26.25 -1.97 -13.34
CA ARG A 26 25.74 -2.97 -14.29
C ARG A 26 24.30 -3.39 -14.01
N GLU A 27 23.67 -2.84 -12.98
CA GLU A 27 22.26 -3.12 -12.71
C GLU A 27 21.37 -2.09 -13.38
N GLN A 28 20.12 -2.50 -13.60
CA GLN A 28 19.04 -1.59 -13.91
C GLN A 28 18.21 -1.42 -12.65
N GLU A 29 17.94 -0.19 -12.26
CA GLU A 29 17.29 0.16 -11.01
C GLU A 29 16.17 1.16 -11.26
N ILE A 30 14.99 0.81 -10.74
CA ILE A 30 13.81 1.66 -10.75
C ILE A 30 13.42 1.94 -9.31
N LEU A 31 13.37 3.22 -8.96
CA LEU A 31 12.91 3.69 -7.67
C LEU A 31 11.44 4.07 -7.75
N PHE A 32 10.62 3.44 -6.93
CA PHE A 32 9.22 3.81 -6.72
C PHE A 32 9.10 4.72 -5.50
N THR A 33 8.09 5.58 -5.50
CA THR A 33 7.79 6.40 -4.32
C THR A 33 7.35 5.54 -3.14
N MET A 34 7.62 6.02 -1.93
CA MET A 34 7.13 5.39 -0.70
C MET A 34 5.61 5.26 -0.75
N HIS A 35 5.08 4.17 -0.17
CA HIS A 35 3.66 3.80 -0.21
C HIS A 35 3.13 3.36 -1.59
N SER A 36 4.02 3.02 -2.53
CA SER A 36 3.60 2.30 -3.75
C SER A 36 3.06 0.92 -3.41
N VAL A 37 1.87 0.60 -3.93
CA VAL A 37 1.20 -0.69 -3.69
C VAL A 37 1.28 -1.56 -4.94
N PHE A 38 1.72 -2.80 -4.76
CA PHE A 38 1.79 -3.81 -5.79
C PHE A 38 0.83 -4.96 -5.49
N ARG A 39 0.07 -5.38 -6.50
CA ARG A 39 -0.74 -6.60 -6.45
C ARG A 39 0.08 -7.78 -6.92
N ILE A 40 0.09 -8.84 -6.13
CA ILE A 40 0.55 -10.16 -6.58
C ILE A 40 -0.50 -10.74 -7.53
N VAL A 41 -0.11 -10.96 -8.78
CA VAL A 41 -0.95 -11.57 -9.81
C VAL A 41 -0.78 -13.08 -9.80
N GLU A 42 0.48 -13.53 -9.73
CA GLU A 42 0.82 -14.94 -9.80
C GLU A 42 2.09 -15.21 -8.98
N ILE A 43 2.15 -16.39 -8.40
CA ILE A 43 3.35 -16.93 -7.77
C ILE A 43 3.58 -18.30 -8.40
N THR A 44 4.68 -18.46 -9.11
CA THR A 44 5.02 -19.71 -9.79
C THR A 44 6.38 -20.21 -9.33
N GLN A 45 6.53 -21.53 -9.23
CA GLN A 45 7.83 -22.12 -8.95
C GLN A 45 8.64 -22.20 -10.25
N THR A 46 9.91 -21.80 -10.21
CA THR A 46 10.74 -21.81 -11.41
C THR A 46 10.94 -23.26 -11.89
N PRO A 47 10.61 -23.59 -13.15
CA PRO A 47 10.69 -24.98 -13.64
C PRO A 47 12.09 -25.60 -13.54
N SER A 48 13.13 -24.78 -13.62
CA SER A 48 14.54 -25.20 -13.58
C SER A 48 15.09 -25.38 -12.16
N ASN A 49 14.40 -24.90 -11.13
CA ASN A 49 14.86 -24.98 -9.74
C ASN A 49 13.69 -24.88 -8.77
N SER A 50 13.31 -26.00 -8.15
CA SER A 50 12.22 -26.08 -7.17
C SER A 50 12.45 -25.29 -5.88
N ARG A 51 13.64 -24.71 -5.68
CA ARG A 51 13.90 -23.80 -4.55
C ARG A 51 13.68 -22.33 -4.89
N LEU A 52 13.40 -22.01 -6.15
CA LEU A 52 13.15 -20.65 -6.61
C LEU A 52 11.68 -20.45 -6.97
N TRP A 53 11.18 -19.29 -6.59
CA TRP A 53 9.82 -18.84 -6.88
C TRP A 53 9.91 -17.51 -7.61
N GLU A 54 9.05 -17.35 -8.60
CA GLU A 54 8.87 -16.13 -9.38
C GLU A 54 7.49 -15.56 -9.08
N GLU A 55 7.48 -14.27 -8.74
CA GLU A 55 6.26 -13.52 -8.46
C GLU A 55 6.00 -12.54 -9.59
N GLN A 56 4.80 -12.55 -10.13
CA GLN A 56 4.33 -11.53 -11.05
C GLN A 56 3.59 -10.46 -10.25
N LEU A 57 4.17 -9.26 -10.24
CA LEU A 57 3.60 -8.08 -9.57
C LEU A 57 3.05 -7.09 -10.60
N THR A 58 1.93 -6.45 -10.26
CA THR A 58 1.38 -5.32 -11.02
C THR A 58 1.24 -4.13 -10.09
N ILE A 59 1.76 -2.97 -10.52
CA ILE A 59 1.57 -1.72 -9.77
C ILE A 59 0.09 -1.34 -9.78
N THR A 60 -0.38 -0.84 -8.65
CA THR A 60 -1.74 -0.32 -8.50
C THR A 60 -1.70 1.17 -8.23
N ASP A 61 -2.85 1.84 -8.39
CA ASP A 61 -3.04 3.22 -8.00
C ASP A 61 -4.50 3.49 -7.63
N GLU A 62 -4.83 4.76 -7.41
CA GLU A 62 -6.17 5.20 -6.99
C GLU A 62 -7.28 4.87 -8.02
N SER A 63 -6.92 4.60 -9.28
CA SER A 63 -7.86 4.21 -10.32
C SER A 63 -8.17 2.71 -10.33
N ASP A 64 -7.48 1.91 -9.52
CA ASP A 64 -7.67 0.47 -9.46
C ASP A 64 -9.05 0.10 -8.84
N PRO A 65 -9.94 -0.56 -9.61
CA PRO A 65 -11.30 -0.82 -9.17
C PRO A 65 -11.39 -1.84 -8.02
N GLN A 66 -10.44 -2.78 -7.93
CA GLN A 66 -10.42 -3.75 -6.83
C GLN A 66 -9.94 -3.08 -5.54
N LEU A 67 -8.95 -2.20 -5.62
CA LEU A 67 -8.48 -1.42 -4.48
C LEU A 67 -9.58 -0.49 -3.96
N SER A 68 -10.33 0.15 -4.87
CA SER A 68 -11.51 0.96 -4.55
C SER A 68 -12.60 0.13 -3.85
N THR A 69 -12.91 -1.06 -4.38
CA THR A 69 -13.90 -1.98 -3.79
C THR A 69 -13.49 -2.42 -2.39
N LEU A 70 -12.23 -2.83 -2.20
CA LEU A 70 -11.70 -3.20 -0.89
C LEU A 70 -11.77 -2.04 0.11
N THR A 71 -11.38 -0.85 -0.34
CA THR A 71 -11.43 0.37 0.50
C THR A 71 -12.85 0.68 0.96
N ASN A 72 -13.84 0.56 0.07
CA ASN A 72 -15.24 0.78 0.41
C ASN A 72 -15.77 -0.29 1.37
N HIS A 73 -15.42 -1.54 1.16
CA HIS A 73 -15.80 -2.63 2.06
C HIS A 73 -15.25 -2.39 3.47
N ILE A 74 -13.96 -2.04 3.61
CA ILE A 74 -13.36 -1.69 4.90
C ILE A 74 -14.09 -0.51 5.55
N LYS A 75 -14.44 0.53 4.77
CA LYS A 75 -15.22 1.66 5.28
C LYS A 75 -16.59 1.22 5.82
N GLU A 76 -17.28 0.31 5.15
CA GLU A 76 -18.59 -0.20 5.57
C GLU A 76 -18.53 -1.02 6.86
N GLU A 77 -17.45 -1.80 7.06
CA GLU A 77 -17.24 -2.54 8.31
C GLU A 77 -17.04 -1.63 9.53
N ILE A 78 -16.53 -0.41 9.32
CA ILE A 78 -16.19 0.52 10.39
C ILE A 78 -17.41 1.38 10.73
N SER A 79 -18.07 0.97 11.81
CA SER A 79 -19.23 1.66 12.39
C SER A 79 -18.86 2.98 13.09
N GLY A 80 -19.87 3.83 13.32
CA GLY A 80 -19.73 5.10 14.04
C GLY A 80 -19.72 6.34 13.14
N ARG A 81 -19.49 7.52 13.74
CA ARG A 81 -19.46 8.82 13.05
C ARG A 81 -18.27 9.66 13.51
N GLY A 82 -17.83 10.58 12.66
CA GLY A 82 -16.78 11.56 12.97
C GLY A 82 -15.49 10.91 13.50
N TRP A 83 -14.91 11.52 14.53
CA TRP A 83 -13.66 11.07 15.15
C TRP A 83 -13.75 9.69 15.78
N TYR A 84 -14.91 9.30 16.31
CA TYR A 84 -15.08 7.94 16.83
C TYR A 84 -14.88 6.89 15.73
N ARG A 85 -15.42 7.13 14.53
CA ARG A 85 -15.19 6.26 13.36
C ARG A 85 -13.71 6.21 12.97
N MET A 86 -13.00 7.34 13.08
CA MET A 86 -11.55 7.39 12.80
C MET A 86 -10.76 6.55 13.81
N GLY A 87 -11.09 6.61 15.10
CA GLY A 87 -10.47 5.75 16.11
C GLY A 87 -10.74 4.27 15.83
N GLN A 88 -11.96 3.90 15.45
CA GLN A 88 -12.31 2.53 15.05
C GLN A 88 -11.53 2.08 13.80
N PHE A 89 -11.33 2.97 12.83
CA PHE A 89 -10.48 2.71 11.67
C PHE A 89 -9.03 2.45 12.08
N MET A 90 -8.44 3.30 12.92
CA MET A 90 -7.06 3.15 13.41
C MET A 90 -6.87 1.79 14.11
N LEU A 91 -7.82 1.38 14.95
CA LEU A 91 -7.80 0.05 15.58
C LEU A 91 -7.82 -1.08 14.54
N LYS A 92 -8.68 -0.97 13.52
CA LYS A 92 -8.81 -1.98 12.46
C LYS A 92 -7.53 -2.15 11.64
N VAL A 93 -6.79 -1.06 11.39
CA VAL A 93 -5.51 -1.08 10.64
C VAL A 93 -4.28 -1.25 11.53
N GLY A 94 -4.46 -1.49 12.83
CA GLY A 94 -3.37 -1.79 13.77
C GLY A 94 -2.61 -0.58 14.32
N HIS A 95 -3.13 0.63 14.12
CA HIS A 95 -2.54 1.87 14.62
C HIS A 95 -3.02 2.16 16.05
N PHE A 96 -2.67 1.27 16.99
CA PHE A 96 -3.23 1.30 18.35
C PHE A 96 -2.84 2.54 19.16
N ASP A 97 -1.58 2.95 19.11
CA ASP A 97 -1.09 4.13 19.84
C ASP A 97 -1.80 5.41 19.38
N GLN A 98 -1.95 5.58 18.06
CA GLN A 98 -2.66 6.72 17.48
C GLN A 98 -4.16 6.70 17.82
N ALA A 99 -4.76 5.51 17.91
CA ALA A 99 -6.15 5.38 18.34
C ALA A 99 -6.32 5.78 19.80
N GLU A 100 -5.39 5.37 20.68
CA GLU A 100 -5.38 5.75 22.09
C GLU A 100 -5.23 7.26 22.26
N GLU A 101 -4.26 7.88 21.57
CA GLU A 101 -4.07 9.34 21.58
C GLU A 101 -5.36 10.05 21.16
N LEU A 102 -5.98 9.63 20.07
CA LEU A 102 -7.23 10.21 19.59
C LEU A 102 -8.36 10.07 20.61
N TYR A 103 -8.56 8.89 21.20
CA TYR A 103 -9.62 8.69 22.19
C TYR A 103 -9.38 9.49 23.47
N ASN A 104 -8.13 9.61 23.93
CA ASN A 104 -7.79 10.44 25.08
C ASN A 104 -8.09 11.92 24.84
N GLU A 105 -7.80 12.45 23.64
CA GLU A 105 -8.17 13.83 23.28
C GLU A 105 -9.70 14.01 23.22
N LEU A 106 -10.43 13.04 22.67
CA LEU A 106 -11.90 13.09 22.65
C LEU A 106 -12.51 13.05 24.07
N LEU A 107 -11.92 12.27 24.99
CA LEU A 107 -12.37 12.19 26.38
C LEU A 107 -12.14 13.52 27.12
N LYS A 108 -10.98 14.16 26.96
CA LYS A 108 -10.69 15.47 27.55
C LYS A 108 -11.72 16.51 27.13
N GLY A 109 -12.02 16.59 25.83
CA GLY A 109 -13.00 17.53 25.30
C GLY A 109 -14.44 17.27 25.74
N ALA A 110 -14.79 16.04 26.10
CA ALA A 110 -16.11 15.68 26.62
C ALA A 110 -16.27 15.92 28.13
N SER A 111 -15.16 16.05 28.87
CA SER A 111 -15.16 16.31 30.32
C SER A 111 -15.14 17.79 30.71
N ASP A 112 -14.97 18.69 29.75
CA ASP A 112 -14.95 20.15 29.95
C ASP A 112 -16.32 20.83 29.69
N ASP A 113 -17.38 20.04 29.46
CA ASP A 113 -18.81 20.44 29.40
C ASP A 113 -19.55 20.01 30.69
#